data_AF-A0A7S0IJN8-F1
#
_entry.id   AF-A0A7S0IJN8-F1
#
_cell.length_a   1.000
_cell.length_b   1.000
_cell.length_c   1.000
_cell.angle_alpha   90.00
_cell.angle_beta   90.00
_cell.angle_gamma   90.00
#
_symmetry.space_group_name_H-M   'P 1'
#
loop_
_entity.id
_entity.type
_entity.pdbx_description
1 polymer ?
#
loop_
_entity_poly.entity_id
_entity_poly.type
_entity_poly.pdbx_seq_one_letter_code
_entity_poly.pdbx_strand_id
1 'polypeptide(L)'
;MCPFQYAVQAKLDSQEEKTFLGGWSGWSTVSGPSIVLPFAREEERAAMNFNDGAPCWPEGHSRSVRVEMRCAPESRLAAVEEDGKCKYYMLFETYAACSVHHLAFEHRGKLKETVAAEANEEGMEAEKRAGQAAIAFLEERRGPRPQAPHAQHAQQAQQAQHAQRKQ
;
A
#
# COMPACT_ATOMS: atom_id res chain seq x y z
N MET A 1 11.50 17.27 -11.41
CA MET A 1 10.75 17.57 -12.65
C MET A 1 9.26 17.62 -12.33
N CYS A 2 8.48 18.33 -13.13
CA CYS A 2 7.02 18.34 -13.07
C CYS A 2 6.49 17.71 -14.36
N PRO A 3 5.96 16.46 -14.31
CA PRO A 3 5.45 15.78 -15.50
C PRO A 3 4.46 16.64 -16.28
N PHE A 4 4.53 16.61 -17.61
CA PHE A 4 3.68 17.39 -18.52
C PHE A 4 3.82 18.93 -18.44
N GLN A 5 4.79 19.43 -17.67
CA GLN A 5 5.01 20.86 -17.52
C GLN A 5 6.46 21.24 -17.84
N TYR A 6 7.40 20.92 -16.96
CA TYR A 6 8.80 21.34 -17.10
C TYR A 6 9.79 20.51 -16.29
N ALA A 7 11.07 20.65 -16.64
CA ALA A 7 12.20 20.14 -15.87
C ALA A 7 13.12 21.30 -15.44
N VAL A 8 13.54 21.26 -14.17
CA VAL A 8 14.49 22.21 -13.58
C VAL A 8 15.56 21.45 -12.80
N GLN A 9 16.76 21.99 -12.80
CA GLN A 9 17.83 21.64 -11.88
C GLN A 9 17.93 22.75 -10.84
N ALA A 10 18.01 22.38 -9.56
CA ALA A 10 18.14 23.33 -8.46
C ALA A 10 19.11 22.75 -7.43
N LYS A 11 19.84 23.60 -6.72
CA LYS A 11 20.59 23.17 -5.53
C LYS A 11 19.60 22.89 -4.39
N LEU A 12 19.95 21.95 -3.53
CA LEU A 12 19.06 21.52 -2.44
C LEU A 12 18.82 22.64 -1.41
N ASP A 13 19.83 23.48 -1.18
CA ASP A 13 19.86 24.55 -0.19
C ASP A 13 19.44 25.93 -0.74
N SER A 14 19.31 26.06 -2.07
CA SER A 14 18.93 27.32 -2.72
C SER A 14 17.69 27.13 -3.58
N GLN A 15 16.58 27.74 -3.13
CA GLN A 15 15.36 27.79 -3.93
C GLN A 15 15.40 28.84 -5.06
N GLU A 16 16.35 29.77 -5.00
CA GLU A 16 16.45 30.88 -5.95
C GLU A 16 17.31 30.53 -7.17
N GLU A 17 18.32 29.67 -7.00
CA GLU A 17 19.21 29.27 -8.09
C GLU A 17 18.66 28.02 -8.80
N LYS A 18 17.84 28.25 -9.83
CA LYS A 18 17.23 27.20 -10.67
C LYS A 18 17.67 27.33 -12.12
N THR A 19 18.19 26.26 -12.68
CA THR A 19 18.46 26.13 -14.12
C THR A 19 17.28 25.46 -14.79
N PHE A 20 16.63 26.15 -15.72
CA PHE A 20 15.57 25.58 -16.54
C PHE A 20 16.16 24.60 -17.55
N LEU A 21 15.74 23.35 -17.51
CA LEU A 21 16.26 22.30 -18.40
C LEU A 21 15.38 22.05 -19.63
N GLY A 22 14.11 22.44 -19.57
CA GLY A 22 13.19 22.37 -20.70
C GLY A 22 11.72 22.32 -20.30
N GLY A 23 10.85 22.72 -21.22
CA GLY A 23 9.40 22.56 -21.14
C GLY A 23 8.95 21.25 -21.78
N TRP A 24 7.85 20.69 -21.30
CA TRP A 24 7.26 19.47 -21.86
C TRP A 24 7.00 19.62 -23.36
N SER A 25 7.54 18.69 -24.14
CA SER A 25 7.47 18.72 -25.62
C SER A 25 6.80 17.50 -26.24
N GLY A 26 6.55 16.44 -25.46
CA GLY A 26 5.84 15.26 -25.90
C GLY A 26 6.52 13.94 -25.54
N TRP A 27 5.96 12.87 -26.09
CA TRP A 27 6.41 11.50 -25.89
C TRP A 27 7.34 11.03 -27.00
N SER A 28 8.24 10.12 -26.68
CA SER A 28 8.97 9.28 -27.64
C SER A 28 9.11 7.86 -27.10
N THR A 29 9.60 6.97 -27.94
CA THR A 29 10.00 5.61 -27.56
C THR A 29 11.52 5.48 -27.55
N VAL A 30 12.03 4.69 -26.62
CA VAL A 30 13.45 4.31 -26.53
C VAL A 30 13.52 2.80 -26.47
N SER A 31 14.35 2.20 -27.32
CA SER A 31 14.59 0.75 -27.39
C SER A 31 16.05 0.46 -27.09
N GLY A 32 16.32 -0.69 -26.46
CA GLY A 32 17.68 -1.14 -26.17
C GLY A 32 18.38 -0.32 -25.07
N PRO A 33 19.71 -0.47 -24.90
CA PRO A 33 20.49 0.25 -23.90
C PRO A 33 20.48 1.77 -24.05
N SER A 34 20.55 2.48 -22.91
CA SER A 34 20.71 3.94 -22.86
C SER A 34 21.71 4.37 -21.79
N ILE A 35 22.04 5.66 -21.72
CA ILE A 35 22.98 6.21 -20.73
C ILE A 35 22.52 5.90 -19.29
N VAL A 36 21.22 6.04 -19.02
CA VAL A 36 20.64 5.79 -17.68
C VAL A 36 20.22 4.33 -17.46
N LEU A 37 20.17 3.52 -18.52
CA LEU A 37 19.86 2.10 -18.47
C LEU A 37 20.78 1.31 -19.43
N PRO A 38 22.08 1.16 -19.10
CA PRO A 38 23.07 0.56 -20.01
C PRO A 38 22.88 -0.93 -20.25
N PHE A 39 22.07 -1.60 -19.42
CA PHE A 39 21.75 -3.02 -19.52
C PHE A 39 20.27 -3.27 -19.83
N ALA A 40 19.56 -2.26 -20.35
CA ALA A 40 18.19 -2.46 -20.80
C ALA A 40 18.13 -3.48 -21.94
N ARG A 41 17.07 -4.30 -21.93
CA ARG A 41 16.71 -5.17 -23.04
C ARG A 41 16.19 -4.33 -24.22
N GLU A 42 16.08 -4.95 -25.38
CA GLU A 42 15.54 -4.35 -26.62
C GLU A 42 14.02 -4.01 -26.57
N GLU A 43 13.43 -4.01 -25.38
CA GLU A 43 12.02 -3.68 -25.16
C GLU A 43 11.81 -2.16 -25.29
N GLU A 44 10.73 -1.77 -25.97
CA GLU A 44 10.36 -0.36 -26.11
C GLU A 44 9.91 0.22 -24.77
N ARG A 45 10.43 1.40 -24.46
CA ARG A 45 10.13 2.14 -23.24
C ARG A 45 9.65 3.53 -23.60
N ALA A 46 8.60 3.99 -22.93
CA ALA A 46 8.13 5.36 -23.08
C ALA A 46 9.17 6.33 -22.51
N ALA A 47 9.37 7.44 -23.20
CA ALA A 47 10.22 8.53 -22.76
C ALA A 47 9.51 9.87 -22.89
N MET A 48 9.62 10.68 -21.85
CA MET A 48 9.14 12.05 -21.79
C MET A 48 10.24 13.00 -22.29
N ASN A 49 9.93 13.88 -23.24
CA ASN A 49 10.89 14.85 -23.77
C ASN A 49 10.58 16.26 -23.25
N PHE A 50 11.64 16.94 -22.80
CA PHE A 50 11.60 18.34 -22.38
C PHE A 50 12.63 19.13 -23.18
N ASN A 51 12.20 20.12 -23.94
CA ASN A 51 13.05 20.87 -24.86
C ASN A 51 13.01 22.37 -24.53
N ASP A 52 13.80 23.17 -25.27
CA ASP A 52 13.81 24.62 -25.17
C ASP A 52 14.16 25.14 -23.76
N GLY A 53 15.08 24.44 -23.09
CA GLY A 53 15.64 24.85 -21.81
C GLY A 53 16.49 26.11 -21.90
N ALA A 54 17.00 26.54 -20.74
CA ALA A 54 17.90 27.70 -20.68
C ALA A 54 19.14 27.48 -21.57
N PRO A 55 19.64 28.52 -22.26
CA PRO A 55 20.83 28.44 -23.10
C PRO A 55 22.05 27.87 -22.37
N CYS A 56 22.70 26.88 -22.97
CA CYS A 56 23.93 26.29 -22.46
C CYS A 56 25.15 27.10 -22.90
N TRP A 57 26.10 27.29 -21.98
CA TRP A 57 27.37 27.95 -22.28
C TRP A 57 28.43 26.89 -22.64
N PRO A 58 29.34 27.11 -23.61
CA PRO A 58 29.49 28.28 -24.49
C PRO A 58 28.79 28.15 -25.86
N GLU A 59 28.37 26.94 -26.25
CA GLU A 59 27.82 26.67 -27.60
C GLU A 59 26.46 27.35 -27.88
N GLY A 60 25.76 27.83 -26.85
CA GLY A 60 24.52 28.60 -26.99
C GLY A 60 23.28 27.77 -27.33
N HIS A 61 23.40 26.44 -27.49
CA HIS A 61 22.26 25.58 -27.73
C HIS A 61 21.38 25.48 -26.45
N SER A 62 20.08 25.28 -26.64
CA SER A 62 19.15 25.11 -25.51
C SER A 62 19.41 23.79 -24.79
N ARG A 63 19.27 23.79 -23.45
CA ARG A 63 19.23 22.54 -22.67
C ARG A 63 18.01 21.70 -23.07
N SER A 64 18.13 20.39 -22.88
CA SER A 64 17.01 19.45 -23.09
C SER A 64 17.12 18.27 -22.15
N VAL A 65 16.00 17.62 -21.87
CA VAL A 65 15.92 16.41 -21.03
C VAL A 65 15.12 15.33 -21.73
N ARG A 66 15.64 14.10 -21.72
CA ARG A 66 14.87 12.89 -22.01
C ARG A 66 14.71 12.09 -20.72
N VAL A 67 13.47 11.80 -20.33
CA VAL A 67 13.15 11.02 -19.14
C VAL A 67 12.61 9.67 -19.57
N GLU A 68 13.41 8.62 -19.46
CA GLU A 68 13.02 7.24 -19.75
C GLU A 68 12.22 6.67 -18.57
N MET A 69 11.10 6.02 -18.88
CA MET A 69 10.22 5.43 -17.87
C MET A 69 10.51 3.95 -17.66
N ARG A 70 10.54 3.53 -16.39
CA ARG A 70 10.67 2.12 -16.00
C ARG A 70 9.59 1.73 -15.01
N CYS A 71 8.97 0.57 -15.23
CA CYS A 71 8.03 -0.02 -14.30
C CYS A 71 8.72 -0.30 -12.95
N ALA A 72 8.18 0.26 -11.88
CA ALA A 72 8.59 0.02 -10.51
C ALA A 72 7.42 0.32 -9.54
N PRO A 73 7.43 -0.21 -8.31
CA PRO A 73 6.35 0.01 -7.34
C PRO A 73 6.21 1.47 -6.87
N GLU A 74 7.32 2.21 -6.86
CA GLU A 74 7.37 3.59 -6.35
C GLU A 74 7.64 4.58 -7.48
N SER A 75 7.08 5.79 -7.34
CA SER A 75 7.36 6.89 -8.27
C SER A 75 8.56 7.69 -7.81
N ARG A 76 9.71 7.55 -8.48
CA ARG A 76 10.95 8.25 -8.13
C ARG A 76 11.87 8.49 -9.31
N LEU A 77 12.70 9.52 -9.20
CA LEU A 77 13.81 9.75 -10.13
C LEU A 77 14.99 8.88 -9.68
N ALA A 78 15.28 7.81 -10.44
CA ALA A 78 16.24 6.78 -10.06
C ALA A 78 17.66 7.07 -10.55
N ALA A 79 17.82 7.79 -11.67
CA ALA A 79 19.12 8.20 -12.20
C ALA A 79 19.00 9.50 -13.01
N VAL A 80 20.08 10.27 -13.04
CA VAL A 80 20.23 11.48 -13.86
C VAL A 80 21.66 11.52 -14.38
N GLU A 81 21.81 11.63 -15.69
CA GLU A 81 23.11 11.69 -16.37
C GLU A 81 23.10 12.82 -17.40
N GLU A 82 24.25 13.44 -17.63
CA GLU A 82 24.44 14.46 -18.68
C GLU A 82 25.48 13.94 -19.69
N ASP A 83 25.21 14.09 -20.99
CA ASP A 83 26.15 13.66 -22.04
C ASP A 83 27.31 14.64 -22.30
N GLY A 84 27.49 15.62 -21.41
CA GLY A 84 28.51 16.67 -21.51
C GLY A 84 28.16 17.79 -22.49
N LYS A 85 26.98 17.75 -23.11
CA LYS A 85 26.48 18.81 -24.02
C LYS A 85 25.11 19.29 -23.57
N CYS A 86 24.90 19.51 -22.27
CA CYS A 86 23.66 20.10 -21.74
C CYS A 86 22.38 19.34 -22.16
N LYS A 87 22.52 18.05 -22.52
CA LYS A 87 21.43 17.11 -22.71
C LYS A 87 21.43 16.15 -21.54
N TYR A 88 20.30 16.13 -20.86
CA TYR A 88 20.12 15.35 -19.65
C TYR A 88 19.29 14.11 -19.98
N TYR A 89 19.69 12.99 -19.42
CA TYR A 89 19.00 11.72 -19.50
C TYR A 89 18.60 11.37 -18.08
N MET A 90 17.33 11.03 -17.89
CA MET A 90 16.79 10.71 -16.58
C MET A 90 16.10 9.35 -16.64
N LEU A 91 16.23 8.58 -15.56
CA LEU A 91 15.42 7.39 -15.34
C LEU A 91 14.34 7.71 -14.32
N PHE A 92 13.08 7.64 -14.74
CA PHE A 92 11.94 7.78 -13.85
C PHE A 92 11.26 6.42 -13.66
N GLU A 93 11.31 5.94 -12.44
CA GLU A 93 10.61 4.75 -11.99
C GLU A 93 9.18 5.13 -11.62
N THR A 94 8.19 4.37 -12.10
CA THR A 94 6.80 4.55 -11.69
C THR A 94 5.95 3.35 -12.06
N TYR A 95 4.90 3.10 -11.29
CA TYR A 95 3.92 2.07 -11.57
C TYR A 95 3.15 2.31 -12.87
N ALA A 96 3.03 3.57 -13.29
CA ALA A 96 2.36 3.95 -14.54
C ALA A 96 3.10 3.45 -15.80
N ALA A 97 4.36 3.04 -15.68
CA ALA A 97 5.14 2.47 -16.78
C ALA A 97 4.99 0.94 -16.91
N CYS A 98 4.24 0.30 -16.02
CA CYS A 98 4.01 -1.14 -16.06
C CYS A 98 2.98 -1.50 -17.14
N SER A 99 3.19 -2.62 -17.84
CA SER A 99 2.25 -3.10 -18.86
C SER A 99 0.93 -3.53 -18.22
N VAL A 100 -0.17 -3.44 -18.98
CA VAL A 100 -1.50 -3.89 -18.52
C VAL A 100 -1.47 -5.34 -18.01
N HIS A 101 -0.64 -6.20 -18.61
CA HIS A 101 -0.45 -7.58 -18.15
C HIS A 101 0.24 -7.65 -16.77
N HIS A 102 1.24 -6.80 -16.53
CA HIS A 102 1.90 -6.71 -15.22
C HIS A 102 0.93 -6.22 -14.14
N LEU A 103 0.15 -5.18 -14.45
CA LEU A 103 -0.88 -4.63 -13.58
C LEU A 103 -1.96 -5.69 -13.25
N ALA A 104 -2.44 -6.42 -14.26
CA ALA A 104 -3.44 -7.46 -14.09
C ALA A 104 -2.95 -8.62 -13.20
N PHE A 105 -1.67 -9.01 -13.33
CA PHE A 105 -1.09 -10.07 -12.50
C PHE A 105 -1.01 -9.67 -11.03
N GLU A 106 -0.53 -8.46 -10.73
CA GLU A 106 -0.48 -7.96 -9.35
C GLU A 106 -1.86 -7.82 -8.72
N HIS A 107 -2.83 -7.26 -9.45
CA HIS A 107 -4.21 -7.15 -8.97
C HIS A 107 -4.82 -8.53 -8.67
N ARG A 108 -4.52 -9.54 -9.49
CA ARG A 108 -4.95 -10.92 -9.24
C ARG A 108 -4.33 -11.51 -7.98
N GLY A 109 -3.05 -11.20 -7.70
CA GLY A 109 -2.37 -11.62 -6.47
C GLY A 109 -3.06 -11.04 -5.23
N LYS A 110 -3.26 -9.72 -5.22
CA LYS A 110 -3.93 -9.01 -4.12
C LYS A 110 -5.38 -9.46 -3.92
N LEU A 111 -6.10 -9.76 -5.00
CA LEU A 111 -7.47 -10.31 -4.91
C LEU A 111 -7.50 -11.68 -4.24
N LYS A 112 -6.53 -12.55 -4.53
CA LYS A 112 -6.45 -13.88 -3.87
C LYS A 112 -6.17 -13.76 -2.38
N GLU A 113 -5.30 -12.84 -1.99
CA GLU A 113 -4.94 -12.61 -0.59
C GLU A 113 -6.11 -12.04 0.20
N THR A 114 -6.82 -11.05 -0.35
CA THR A 114 -8.02 -10.46 0.27
C THR A 114 -9.15 -11.47 0.43
N VAL A 115 -9.46 -12.24 -0.63
CA VAL A 115 -10.48 -13.30 -0.55
C VAL A 115 -10.09 -14.39 0.46
N ALA A 116 -8.81 -14.73 0.57
CA ALA A 116 -8.34 -15.69 1.57
C ALA A 116 -8.44 -15.15 3.00
N ALA A 117 -8.18 -13.86 3.21
CA ALA A 117 -8.35 -13.21 4.50
C ALA A 117 -9.82 -13.16 4.93
N GLU A 118 -10.72 -12.77 4.03
CA GLU A 118 -12.17 -12.73 4.27
C GLU A 118 -12.70 -14.14 4.61
N ALA A 119 -12.32 -15.16 3.85
CA ALA A 119 -12.75 -16.54 4.09
C ALA A 119 -12.27 -17.08 5.45
N ASN A 120 -11.05 -16.71 5.89
CA ASN A 120 -10.53 -17.09 7.20
C ASN A 120 -11.30 -16.40 8.34
N GLU A 121 -11.66 -15.12 8.17
CA GLU A 121 -12.44 -14.37 9.16
C GLU A 121 -13.86 -14.94 9.30
N GLU A 122 -14.51 -15.27 8.17
CA GLU A 122 -15.82 -15.94 8.17
C GLU A 122 -15.78 -17.32 8.85
N GLY A 123 -14.74 -18.12 8.58
CA GLY A 123 -14.55 -19.42 9.21
C GLY A 123 -14.38 -19.32 10.73
N MET A 124 -13.58 -18.35 11.19
CA MET A 124 -13.34 -18.10 12.61
C MET A 124 -14.62 -17.64 13.34
N GLU A 125 -15.42 -16.76 12.73
CA GLU A 125 -16.67 -16.30 13.34
C GLU A 125 -17.73 -17.41 13.39
N ALA A 126 -17.79 -18.26 12.35
CA ALA A 126 -18.67 -19.44 12.33
C ALA A 126 -18.33 -20.44 13.46
N GLU A 127 -17.04 -20.70 13.69
CA GLU A 127 -16.58 -21.60 14.76
C GLU A 127 -16.92 -21.05 16.16
N LYS A 128 -16.70 -19.76 16.37
CA LYS A 128 -17.07 -19.08 17.62
C LYS A 128 -18.56 -19.15 17.90
N ARG A 129 -19.41 -18.93 16.89
CA ARG A 129 -20.87 -19.03 17.00
C ARG A 129 -21.32 -20.46 17.34
N ALA A 130 -20.71 -21.47 16.72
CA ALA A 130 -20.99 -22.88 17.02
C ALA A 130 -20.60 -23.23 18.46
N GLY A 131 -19.44 -22.77 18.93
CA GLY A 131 -19.00 -22.95 20.31
C GLY A 131 -19.96 -22.32 21.34
N GLN A 132 -20.41 -21.09 21.09
CA GLN A 132 -21.39 -20.41 21.95
C GLN A 132 -22.74 -21.16 21.99
N ALA A 133 -23.23 -21.63 20.84
CA ALA A 133 -24.47 -22.41 20.78
C ALA A 133 -24.34 -23.75 21.54
N ALA A 134 -23.20 -24.42 21.44
CA ALA A 134 -22.94 -25.66 22.17
C ALA A 134 -22.90 -25.44 23.68
N ILE A 135 -22.28 -24.36 24.15
CA ILE A 135 -22.27 -23.99 25.57
C ILE A 135 -23.69 -23.73 26.07
N ALA A 136 -24.47 -22.91 25.35
CA ALA A 136 -25.86 -22.60 25.71
C ALA A 136 -26.72 -23.89 25.83
N PHE A 137 -26.54 -24.83 24.90
CA PHE A 137 -27.24 -26.12 24.93
C PHE A 137 -26.87 -26.99 26.15
N LEU A 138 -25.59 -27.00 26.53
CA LEU A 138 -25.14 -27.74 27.72
C LEU A 138 -25.64 -27.11 29.01
N GLU A 139 -25.74 -25.78 29.07
CA GLU A 139 -26.31 -25.06 30.21
C GLU A 139 -27.80 -25.34 30.38
N GLU A 140 -28.56 -25.38 29.28
CA GLU A 140 -30.00 -25.71 29.30
C GLU A 140 -30.25 -27.16 29.76
N ARG A 141 -29.36 -28.09 29.41
CA ARG A 141 -29.44 -29.50 29.86
C ARG A 141 -28.94 -29.72 31.29
N ARG A 142 -28.16 -28.81 31.85
CA ARG A 142 -27.87 -28.78 33.29
C ARG A 142 -29.14 -28.29 34.00
N GLY A 143 -30.07 -29.22 34.22
CA GLY A 143 -31.26 -28.97 35.04
C GLY A 143 -30.92 -28.33 36.40
N PRO A 144 -31.93 -27.80 37.12
CA PRO A 144 -31.71 -26.99 38.31
C PRO A 144 -30.81 -27.70 39.31
N ARG A 145 -29.75 -26.99 39.73
CA ARG A 145 -28.75 -27.47 40.68
C ARG A 145 -29.50 -28.01 41.91
N PRO A 146 -29.32 -29.28 42.32
CA PRO A 146 -30.05 -29.83 43.45
C PRO A 146 -29.81 -28.96 44.68
N GLN A 147 -30.89 -28.49 45.32
CA GLN A 147 -30.80 -27.67 46.52
C GLN A 147 -30.11 -28.49 47.61
N ALA A 148 -29.06 -27.93 48.20
CA ALA A 148 -28.34 -28.57 49.28
C ALA A 148 -29.30 -28.85 50.46
N PRO A 149 -29.29 -30.06 51.05
CA PRO A 149 -30.28 -30.48 52.06
C PRO A 149 -30.19 -29.72 53.40
N HIS A 150 -29.26 -28.78 53.55
CA HIS A 150 -29.03 -28.07 54.82
C HIS A 150 -29.98 -26.90 55.11
N ALA A 151 -30.82 -26.46 54.16
CA ALA A 151 -31.71 -25.31 54.38
C ALA A 151 -32.99 -25.64 55.18
N GLN A 152 -33.45 -26.91 55.19
CA GLN A 152 -34.72 -27.27 55.84
C GLN A 152 -34.62 -27.38 57.38
N HIS A 153 -33.44 -27.73 57.92
CA HIS A 153 -33.25 -27.82 59.38
C HIS A 153 -33.21 -26.44 60.06
N ALA A 154 -32.75 -25.39 59.36
CA ALA A 154 -32.69 -24.04 59.92
C ALA A 154 -34.09 -23.43 60.11
N GLN A 155 -35.04 -23.70 59.22
CA GLN A 155 -36.41 -23.20 59.33
C GLN A 155 -37.22 -23.89 60.44
N GLN A 156 -37.04 -25.19 60.66
CA GLN A 156 -37.71 -25.89 61.75
C GLN A 156 -37.21 -25.45 63.13
N ALA A 157 -35.90 -25.16 63.27
CA ALA A 157 -35.34 -24.63 64.51
C ALA A 157 -35.89 -23.24 64.87
N GLN A 158 -36.09 -22.37 63.87
CA GLN A 158 -36.66 -21.03 64.10
C GLN A 158 -38.16 -21.08 64.46
N GLN A 159 -38.92 -22.01 63.89
CA GLN A 159 -40.35 -22.19 64.23
C GLN A 159 -40.55 -22.74 65.64
N ALA A 160 -39.68 -23.66 66.09
CA ALA A 160 -39.71 -24.18 67.46
C ALA A 160 -39.40 -23.09 68.51
N GLN A 161 -38.46 -22.19 68.23
CA GLN A 161 -38.13 -21.07 69.12
C GLN A 161 -39.24 -20.03 69.20
N HIS A 162 -39.99 -19.81 68.12
CA HIS A 162 -41.10 -18.85 68.11
C HIS A 162 -42.34 -19.35 68.88
N ALA A 163 -42.53 -20.68 68.97
CA ALA A 163 -43.62 -21.29 69.73
C ALA A 163 -43.37 -21.25 71.25
N GLN A 164 -42.12 -21.35 71.70
CA GLN A 164 -41.76 -21.29 73.12
C GLN A 164 -41.79 -19.88 73.72
N ARG A 165 -41.80 -18.82 72.90
CA ARG A 165 -41.90 -17.42 73.36
C ARG A 165 -43.32 -16.92 73.61
N LYS A 166 -44.34 -17.78 73.41
CA LYS A 166 -45.77 -17.44 73.57
C LYS A 166 -46.45 -18.15 74.76
N GLN A 167 -45.68 -18.71 75.69
CA GLN A 167 -46.13 -19.17 77.01
C GLN A 167 -45.39 -18.40 78.09
#